data_AF-A0A899G1Z8-F1
#
_entry.id   AF-A0A899G1Z8-F1
#
_cell.length_a   1.000
_cell.length_b   1.000
_cell.length_c   1.000
_cell.angle_alpha   90.00
_cell.angle_beta   90.00
_cell.angle_gamma   90.00
#
_symmetry.space_group_name_H-M   'P 1'
#
loop_
_entity.id
_entity.type
_entity.pdbx_description
1 polymer ?
#
loop_
_entity_poly.entity_id
_entity_poly.type
_entity_poly.pdbx_seq_one_letter_code
_entity_poly.pdbx_strand_id
1 'polypeptide(L)'
;MSASSSVNYMWLDGNRKQIQLSAPQYIDCVLAWVNNRLSDENVFPTKAGHGFPSNFFIIVKSIYKQLFRIFAHIYYSHFDKILHLSLEAHWNSFFAHFISFGKEFELLDKYDVEPLRDLIDLMVKTGIIA
;
A
#
# COMPACT_ATOMS: atom_id res chain seq x y z
N MET A 1 -2.34 13.38 3.25
CA MET A 1 -1.21 12.54 3.77
C MET A 1 -0.01 12.67 2.85
N SER A 2 1.16 13.07 3.34
CA SER A 2 2.35 13.28 2.51
C SER A 2 3.24 12.03 2.41
N ALA A 3 3.95 11.86 1.30
CA ALA A 3 4.96 10.81 1.10
C ALA A 3 6.23 11.32 0.41
N SER A 4 6.48 12.63 0.53
CA SER A 4 7.72 13.37 0.31
C SER A 4 7.35 14.87 0.45
N SER A 5 8.29 15.79 0.21
CA SER A 5 7.96 17.21 0.07
C SER A 5 7.11 17.52 -1.17
N SER A 6 7.11 16.63 -2.17
CA SER A 6 6.43 16.80 -3.46
C SER A 6 5.16 15.97 -3.62
N VAL A 7 4.97 14.90 -2.83
CA VAL A 7 3.85 13.96 -2.98
C VAL A 7 2.85 14.11 -1.82
N ASN A 8 1.62 14.51 -2.17
CA ASN A 8 0.49 14.59 -1.24
C ASN A 8 -0.69 13.74 -1.72
N TYR A 9 -1.06 12.74 -0.93
CA TYR A 9 -2.22 11.89 -1.19
C TYR A 9 -3.51 12.52 -0.67
N MET A 10 -4.47 12.61 -1.58
CA MET A 10 -5.86 12.97 -1.32
C MET A 10 -6.74 11.73 -1.22
N TRP A 11 -7.75 11.80 -0.36
CA TRP A 11 -8.76 10.75 -0.23
C TRP A 11 -9.95 11.07 -1.12
N LEU A 12 -10.57 10.04 -1.70
CA LEU A 12 -11.83 10.17 -2.42
C LEU A 12 -12.96 9.76 -1.49
N ASP A 13 -13.84 10.69 -1.14
CA ASP A 13 -15.01 10.40 -0.32
C ASP A 13 -16.06 9.56 -1.08
N GLY A 14 -17.15 9.18 -0.39
CA GLY A 14 -18.26 8.42 -0.99
C GLY A 14 -18.93 9.11 -2.18
N ASN A 15 -18.77 10.44 -2.31
CA ASN A 15 -19.27 11.25 -3.42
C ASN A 15 -18.21 11.46 -4.52
N ARG A 16 -17.09 10.73 -4.47
CA ARG A 16 -15.93 10.84 -5.37
C ARG A 16 -15.28 12.23 -5.35
N LYS A 17 -15.47 13.01 -4.28
CA LYS A 17 -14.80 14.28 -4.08
C LYS A 17 -13.44 14.05 -3.45
N GLN A 18 -12.42 14.71 -4.00
CA GLN A 18 -11.08 14.70 -3.41
C GLN A 18 -11.05 15.59 -2.16
N ILE A 19 -10.69 15.00 -1.03
CA ILE A 19 -10.54 15.69 0.25
C ILE A 19 -9.12 15.51 0.79
N GLN A 20 -8.60 16.58 1.38
CA GLN A 20 -7.34 16.55 2.12
C GLN A 20 -7.62 16.10 3.54
N LEU A 21 -6.96 15.02 3.95
CA LEU A 21 -7.03 14.48 5.30
C LEU A 21 -5.65 14.52 5.95
N SER A 22 -5.64 14.65 7.28
CA SER A 22 -4.44 14.39 8.07
C SER A 22 -3.95 12.96 7.84
N ALA A 23 -2.65 12.71 8.05
CA ALA A 23 -2.09 11.36 7.90
C ALA A 23 -2.85 10.27 8.69
N PRO A 24 -3.14 10.43 9.99
CA PRO A 24 -3.87 9.40 10.75
C PRO A 24 -5.27 9.15 10.17
N GLN A 25 -6.04 10.22 9.90
CA GLN A 25 -7.39 10.08 9.31
C GLN A 25 -7.34 9.39 7.95
N TYR A 26 -6.34 9.70 7.12
CA TYR A 26 -6.17 9.04 5.83
C TYR A 26 -5.89 7.55 5.98
N ILE A 27 -4.97 7.18 6.88
CA ILE A 27 -4.63 5.78 7.16
C ILE A 27 -5.86 5.03 7.68
N ASP A 28 -6.61 5.61 8.62
CA ASP A 28 -7.84 5.00 9.14
C ASP A 28 -8.88 4.78 8.03
N CYS A 29 -9.09 5.76 7.16
CA CYS A 29 -9.98 5.62 6.01
C CYS A 29 -9.52 4.51 5.05
N VAL A 30 -8.21 4.43 4.75
CA VAL A 30 -7.64 3.36 3.91
C VAL A 30 -7.87 2.00 4.54
N LEU A 31 -7.50 1.81 5.80
CA LEU A 31 -7.59 0.52 6.48
C LEU A 31 -9.05 0.07 6.62
N ALA A 32 -9.96 0.98 6.97
CA ALA A 32 -11.39 0.68 7.00
C ALA A 32 -11.92 0.30 5.62
N TRP A 33 -11.51 1.02 4.57
CA TRP A 33 -11.92 0.72 3.20
C TRP A 33 -11.39 -0.64 2.72
N VAL A 34 -10.12 -0.96 3.00
CA VAL A 34 -9.54 -2.28 2.68
C VAL A 34 -10.28 -3.38 3.44
N ASN A 35 -10.51 -3.21 4.75
CA ASN A 35 -11.22 -4.20 5.56
C ASN A 35 -12.64 -4.46 5.05
N ASN A 36 -13.37 -3.41 4.65
CA ASN A 36 -14.69 -3.55 4.06
C ASN A 36 -14.67 -4.34 2.75
N ARG A 37 -13.61 -4.18 1.93
CA ARG A 37 -13.44 -4.97 0.70
C ARG A 37 -13.11 -6.42 1.00
N LEU A 38 -12.22 -6.69 1.95
CA LEU A 38 -11.86 -8.05 2.35
C LEU A 38 -13.03 -8.80 3.00
N SER A 39 -13.95 -8.07 3.64
CA SER A 39 -15.12 -8.62 4.31
C SER A 39 -16.34 -8.79 3.39
N ASP A 40 -16.29 -8.28 2.16
CA ASP A 40 -17.37 -8.41 1.17
C ASP A 40 -17.31 -9.80 0.51
N GLU A 41 -18.24 -10.70 0.86
CA GLU A 41 -18.28 -12.06 0.31
C GLU A 41 -18.49 -12.10 -1.22
N ASN A 42 -18.97 -11.00 -1.84
CA ASN A 42 -19.07 -10.90 -3.29
C ASN A 42 -17.70 -10.64 -3.96
N VAL A 43 -16.74 -10.12 -3.19
CA VAL A 43 -15.38 -9.83 -3.65
C VAL A 43 -14.41 -10.92 -3.21
N PHE A 44 -14.48 -11.32 -1.94
CA PHE A 44 -13.69 -12.40 -1.34
C PHE A 44 -14.64 -13.49 -0.82
N PRO A 45 -15.08 -14.42 -1.68
CA PRO A 45 -16.00 -15.47 -1.28
C PRO A 45 -15.38 -16.39 -0.22
N THR A 46 -16.11 -16.63 0.86
CA THR A 46 -15.70 -17.49 1.98
C THR A 46 -16.23 -18.92 1.85
N LYS A 47 -17.22 -19.14 0.97
CA LYS A 47 -17.89 -20.42 0.76
C LYS A 47 -17.32 -21.14 -0.46
N ALA A 48 -17.07 -22.43 -0.33
CA ALA A 48 -16.65 -23.28 -1.44
C ALA A 48 -17.64 -23.19 -2.61
N GLY A 49 -17.12 -23.25 -3.84
CA GLY A 49 -17.91 -23.23 -5.07
C GLY A 49 -18.29 -21.83 -5.60
N HIS A 50 -17.99 -20.76 -4.85
CA HIS A 50 -18.15 -19.39 -5.35
C HIS A 50 -16.84 -18.88 -5.94
N GLY A 51 -16.86 -18.49 -7.21
CA GLY A 51 -15.71 -17.89 -7.88
C GLY A 51 -15.51 -16.42 -7.53
N PHE A 52 -14.28 -15.92 -7.69
CA PHE A 52 -13.99 -14.50 -7.60
C PHE A 52 -14.70 -13.71 -8.71
N PRO A 53 -15.06 -12.42 -8.47
CA PRO A 53 -15.69 -11.60 -9.49
C PRO A 53 -14.73 -11.31 -10.65
N SER A 54 -15.27 -10.99 -11.83
CA SER A 54 -14.48 -10.73 -13.04
C SER A 54 -13.52 -9.54 -12.91
N ASN A 55 -13.82 -8.59 -12.02
CA ASN A 55 -12.98 -7.43 -11.72
C ASN A 55 -12.08 -7.62 -10.49
N PHE A 56 -11.95 -8.84 -9.95
CA PHE A 56 -11.19 -9.13 -8.73
C PHE A 56 -9.75 -8.58 -8.79
N PHE A 57 -9.05 -8.81 -9.90
CA PHE A 57 -7.68 -8.34 -10.06
C PHE A 57 -7.57 -6.80 -9.98
N ILE A 58 -8.53 -6.07 -10.53
CA ILE A 58 -8.59 -4.59 -10.45
C ILE A 58 -8.79 -4.16 -8.99
N ILE A 59 -9.63 -4.89 -8.24
CA ILE A 59 -9.86 -4.62 -6.82
C ILE A 59 -8.58 -4.85 -6.01
N VAL A 60 -7.89 -5.98 -6.23
CA VAL A 60 -6.62 -6.30 -5.55
C VAL A 60 -5.56 -5.26 -5.85
N LYS A 61 -5.40 -4.85 -7.12
CA LYS A 61 -4.51 -3.74 -7.51
C LYS A 61 -4.81 -2.46 -6.75
N SER A 62 -6.09 -2.10 -6.64
CA SER A 62 -6.51 -0.90 -5.90
C SER A 62 -6.20 -1.01 -4.41
N ILE A 63 -6.34 -2.18 -3.80
CA ILE A 63 -5.95 -2.43 -2.40
C ILE A 63 -4.44 -2.25 -2.25
N TYR A 64 -3.65 -2.92 -3.10
CA TYR A 64 -2.20 -2.88 -3.05
C TYR A 64 -1.66 -1.44 -3.16
N LYS A 65 -2.17 -0.68 -4.11
CA LYS A 65 -1.82 0.74 -4.29
C LYS A 65 -2.11 1.58 -3.05
N GLN A 66 -3.24 1.38 -2.39
CA GLN A 66 -3.60 2.15 -1.19
C GLN A 66 -2.69 1.79 0.00
N LEU A 67 -2.34 0.50 0.15
CA LEU A 67 -1.40 0.05 1.18
C LEU A 67 0.02 0.58 0.93
N PHE A 68 0.48 0.63 -0.32
CA PHE A 68 1.78 1.22 -0.67
C PHE A 68 1.90 2.68 -0.19
N ARG A 69 0.83 3.47 -0.28
CA ARG A 69 0.83 4.87 0.19
C ARG A 69 1.13 4.98 1.69
N ILE A 70 0.70 4.01 2.48
CA ILE A 70 0.98 3.94 3.92
C ILE A 70 2.46 3.65 4.14
N PHE A 71 3.05 2.69 3.41
CA PHE A 71 4.50 2.44 3.45
C PHE A 71 5.29 3.70 3.13
N ALA A 72 4.94 4.38 2.04
CA ALA A 72 5.61 5.61 1.62
C ALA A 72 5.53 6.68 2.72
N HIS A 73 4.34 6.90 3.31
CA HIS A 73 4.21 7.86 4.39
C HIS A 73 5.11 7.53 5.60
N ILE A 74 5.14 6.26 6.03
CA ILE A 74 5.93 5.83 7.19
C ILE A 74 7.43 5.98 6.91
N TYR A 75 7.91 5.56 5.75
CA TYR A 75 9.33 5.73 5.38
C TYR A 75 9.77 7.19 5.37
N TYR A 76 8.93 8.11 4.90
CA TYR A 76 9.29 9.53 4.85
C TYR A 76 9.12 10.27 6.17
N SER A 77 8.05 9.98 6.91
CA SER A 77 7.62 10.85 8.03
C SER A 77 7.91 10.26 9.41
N HIS A 78 8.07 8.93 9.50
CA HIS A 78 8.05 8.21 10.77
C HIS A 78 9.12 7.11 10.89
N PHE A 79 10.07 7.04 9.96
CA PHE A 79 11.12 6.01 9.98
C PHE A 79 12.09 6.20 11.16
N ASP A 80 12.27 7.43 11.64
CA ASP A 80 12.97 7.75 12.89
C ASP A 80 12.38 6.96 14.07
N LYS A 81 11.05 6.89 14.17
CA LYS A 81 10.36 6.14 15.22
C LYS A 81 10.56 4.63 15.07
N ILE A 82 10.56 4.13 13.84
CA ILE A 82 10.85 2.71 13.54
C ILE A 82 12.26 2.35 14.02
N LEU A 83 13.25 3.22 13.76
CA LEU A 83 14.63 3.05 14.25
C LEU A 83 14.70 3.12 15.78
N HIS A 84 14.01 4.07 16.41
CA HIS A 84 13.97 4.18 17.88
C HIS A 84 13.40 2.92 18.56
N LEU A 85 12.50 2.21 17.88
CA LEU A 85 11.93 0.95 18.36
C LEU A 85 12.74 -0.29 17.93
N SER A 86 13.84 -0.11 17.19
CA SER A 86 14.66 -1.19 16.63
C SER A 86 13.86 -2.16 15.74
N LEU A 87 12.91 -1.61 14.96
CA LEU A 87 12.00 -2.37 14.10
C LEU A 87 12.39 -2.33 12.62
N GLU A 88 13.48 -1.66 12.26
CA GLU A 88 13.89 -1.42 10.87
C GLU A 88 14.12 -2.71 10.09
N ALA A 89 14.67 -3.75 10.72
CA ALA A 89 14.87 -5.05 10.06
C ALA A 89 13.53 -5.71 9.68
N HIS A 90 12.55 -5.67 10.59
CA HIS A 90 11.21 -6.21 10.36
C HIS A 90 10.47 -5.39 9.30
N TRP A 91 10.54 -4.06 9.41
CA TRP A 91 9.87 -3.14 8.50
C TRP A 91 10.41 -3.27 7.07
N ASN A 92 11.74 -3.30 6.91
CA ASN A 92 12.37 -3.44 5.60
C ASN A 92 12.11 -4.82 4.98
N SER A 93 12.11 -5.89 5.78
CA SER A 93 11.79 -7.23 5.27
C SER A 93 10.32 -7.31 4.84
N PHE A 94 9.41 -6.71 5.61
CA PHE A 94 7.99 -6.64 5.27
C PHE A 94 7.76 -5.85 3.97
N PHE A 95 8.41 -4.70 3.83
CA PHE A 95 8.34 -3.90 2.61
C PHE A 95 8.94 -4.62 1.40
N ALA A 96 10.10 -5.27 1.55
CA ALA A 96 10.73 -6.04 0.49
C ALA A 96 9.84 -7.18 -0.02
N HIS A 97 9.21 -7.93 0.89
CA HIS A 97 8.23 -8.95 0.52
C HIS A 97 7.02 -8.35 -0.20
N PHE A 98 6.47 -7.23 0.30
CA PHE A 98 5.36 -6.53 -0.33
C PHE A 98 5.68 -6.09 -1.76
N ILE A 99 6.86 -5.51 -2.00
CA ILE A 99 7.30 -5.11 -3.35
C ILE A 99 7.57 -6.32 -4.24
N SER A 100 8.20 -7.37 -3.71
CA SER A 100 8.50 -8.59 -4.49
C SER A 100 7.20 -9.26 -4.96
N PHE A 101 6.22 -9.42 -4.07
CA PHE A 101 4.91 -9.95 -4.41
C PHE A 101 4.17 -9.03 -5.40
N GLY A 102 4.21 -7.72 -5.16
CA GLY A 102 3.62 -6.73 -6.07
C GLY A 102 4.21 -6.78 -7.47
N LYS A 103 5.52 -7.05 -7.60
CA LYS A 103 6.22 -7.19 -8.88
C LYS A 103 5.85 -8.50 -9.58
N GLU A 104 5.87 -9.62 -8.87
CA GLU A 104 5.55 -10.96 -9.42
C GLU A 104 4.16 -11.01 -10.04
N PHE A 105 3.17 -10.40 -9.38
CA PHE A 105 1.78 -10.40 -9.83
C PHE A 105 1.35 -9.09 -10.53
N GLU A 106 2.31 -8.24 -10.89
CA GLU A 106 2.10 -6.96 -11.58
C GLU A 106 1.06 -6.04 -10.88
N LEU A 107 1.02 -6.01 -9.55
CA LEU A 107 -0.01 -5.31 -8.76
C LEU A 107 0.23 -3.81 -8.59
N LEU A 108 1.44 -3.34 -8.87
CA LEU A 108 1.84 -1.93 -8.77
C LEU A 108 2.47 -1.47 -10.08
N ASP A 109 2.03 -0.32 -10.58
CA ASP A 109 2.62 0.28 -11.76
C ASP A 109 3.87 1.11 -11.40
N LYS A 110 4.72 1.40 -12.39
CA LYS A 110 5.94 2.20 -12.20
C LYS A 110 5.67 3.58 -11.56
N TYR A 111 4.51 4.17 -11.86
CA TYR A 111 4.07 5.44 -11.30
C TYR A 111 3.61 5.33 -9.86
N ASP A 112 3.09 4.18 -9.45
CA ASP A 112 2.61 3.98 -8.07
C ASP A 112 3.79 3.92 -7.10
N VAL A 113 4.90 3.32 -7.52
CA VAL A 113 6.10 3.12 -6.70
C VAL A 113 7.07 4.30 -6.70
N GLU A 114 6.81 5.33 -7.51
CA GLU A 114 7.68 6.50 -7.70
C GLU A 114 8.18 7.10 -6.38
N PRO A 115 7.34 7.30 -5.34
CA PRO A 115 7.79 7.92 -4.09
C PRO A 115 8.90 7.16 -3.36
N LEU A 116 8.97 5.83 -3.52
CA LEU A 116 9.99 4.98 -2.90
C LEU A 116 10.92 4.34 -3.94
N ARG A 117 10.98 4.89 -5.16
CA ARG A 117 11.71 4.26 -6.27
C ARG A 117 13.18 4.01 -5.93
N ASP A 118 13.85 5.00 -5.38
CA ASP A 118 15.27 4.90 -5.01
C ASP A 118 15.53 3.82 -3.96
N LEU A 119 14.63 3.69 -2.98
CA LEU A 119 14.71 2.65 -1.95
C LEU A 119 14.52 1.25 -2.57
N ILE A 120 13.55 1.11 -3.47
CA ILE A 120 13.29 -0.16 -4.16
C ILE A 120 14.49 -0.54 -5.02
N ASP A 121 15.04 0.39 -5.80
CA ASP A 121 16.21 0.15 -6.65
C ASP A 121 17.44 -0.21 -5.82
N LEU A 122 17.61 0.41 -4.64
CA LEU A 122 18.65 0.04 -3.69
C LEU A 122 18.46 -1.40 -3.17
N MET A 123 17.24 -1.77 -2.76
CA MET A 123 16.94 -3.11 -2.25
C MET A 123 17.08 -4.21 -3.32
N VAL A 124 16.82 -3.89 -4.59
CA VAL A 124 17.11 -4.78 -5.72
C VAL A 124 18.62 -4.95 -5.89
N LYS A 125 19.37 -3.84 -5.84
CA LYS A 125 20.84 -3.87 -5.98
C LYS A 125 21.52 -4.67 -4.86
N THR A 126 20.98 -4.65 -3.65
CA THR A 126 21.50 -5.42 -2.51
C THR A 126 21.02 -6.88 -2.48
N GLY A 127 20.17 -7.29 -3.43
CA GLY A 127 19.63 -8.66 -3.50
C GLY A 127 18.56 -8.98 -2.45
N ILE A 128 18.00 -7.97 -1.80
CA ILE A 128 16.90 -8.12 -0.82
C ILE A 128 15.56 -8.35 -1.54
N ILE A 129 15.37 -7.68 -2.68
CA ILE A 129 14.22 -7.85 -3.57
C ILE A 129 14.71 -8.55 -4.84
N ALA A 130 13.97 -9.59 -5.27
CA ALA A 130 14.21 -10.31 -6.52
C ALA A 130 13.73 -9.52 -7.75
#